data_AF-A0A7I8VUW2-F1
#
_entry.id   AF-A0A7I8VUW2-F1
#
_cell.length_a   1.000
_cell.length_b   1.000
_cell.length_c   1.000
_cell.angle_alpha   90.00
_cell.angle_beta   90.00
_cell.angle_gamma   90.00
#
_symmetry.space_group_name_H-M   'P 1'
#
loop_
_entity.id
_entity.type
_entity.pdbx_description
1 polymer ?
#
loop_
_entity_poly.entity_id
_entity_poly.type
_entity_poly.pdbx_seq_one_letter_code
_entity_poly.pdbx_strand_id
1 'polypeptide(L)'
;MVYGNKGTDCQDSANNYGNVEARLKTFKSKWPHKFISIRILAEAGFHFTGPDDRVQCFKCSGQLQKWVSTDDAFSEHRKHFPHCPFLKTQEFQRSLSSNADQEEEKVETACLCGMIRRRRTKGKIKTSSLEFSDSNQNKKT
;
A
#
# COMPACT_ATOMS: atom_id res chain seq x y z
N MET A 1 0.16 -24.09 12.96
CA MET A 1 -1.20 -24.23 13.54
C MET A 1 -1.97 -22.98 13.18
N VAL A 2 -3.01 -23.11 12.36
CA VAL A 2 -3.78 -21.99 11.79
C VAL A 2 -4.99 -21.74 12.68
N TYR A 3 -5.19 -20.52 13.15
CA TYR A 3 -6.46 -20.12 13.76
C TYR A 3 -7.28 -19.42 12.66
N GLY A 4 -8.17 -20.18 12.02
CA GLY A 4 -9.14 -19.62 11.08
C GLY A 4 -10.26 -18.94 11.85
N ASN A 5 -10.38 -17.62 11.73
CA ASN A 5 -11.48 -16.90 12.34
C ASN A 5 -12.76 -17.13 11.53
N LYS A 6 -13.74 -17.80 12.14
CA LYS A 6 -15.13 -17.82 11.66
C LYS A 6 -15.71 -16.42 11.88
N GLY A 7 -16.47 -15.95 10.89
CA GLY A 7 -16.80 -14.55 10.70
C GLY A 7 -17.35 -13.81 11.93
N THR A 8 -16.94 -12.56 12.05
CA THR A 8 -17.61 -11.53 12.84
C THR A 8 -17.59 -10.23 12.05
N ASP A 9 -18.80 -9.74 11.78
CA ASP A 9 -19.30 -8.36 11.70
C ASP A 9 -18.33 -7.16 11.49
N CYS A 10 -18.88 -6.18 10.78
CA CYS A 10 -18.32 -4.91 10.33
C CYS A 10 -17.57 -4.17 11.45
N GLN A 11 -16.24 -4.26 11.45
CA GLN A 11 -15.40 -3.30 12.18
C GLN A 11 -14.53 -2.54 11.18
N ASP A 12 -15.02 -1.35 10.85
CA ASP A 12 -14.25 -0.22 10.32
C ASP A 12 -13.11 0.10 11.29
N SER A 13 -12.03 -0.66 11.20
CA SER A 13 -10.73 -0.23 11.67
C SER A 13 -9.94 0.09 10.43
N ALA A 14 -9.64 1.39 10.25
CA ALA A 14 -8.80 1.90 9.20
C ALA A 14 -7.40 1.28 9.31
N ASN A 15 -7.26 0.05 8.80
CA ASN A 15 -6.01 -0.69 8.80
C ASN A 15 -5.10 -0.01 7.79
N ASN A 16 -4.33 0.97 8.27
CA ASN A 16 -3.33 1.76 7.54
C ASN A 16 -2.10 0.93 7.11
N TYR A 17 -2.30 -0.37 6.89
CA TYR A 17 -1.29 -1.32 6.46
C TYR A 17 -1.39 -1.65 4.97
N GLY A 18 -2.13 -0.85 4.19
CA GLY A 18 -2.14 -0.95 2.73
C GLY A 18 -0.74 -0.72 2.13
N ASN A 19 0.07 0.12 2.77
CA ASN A 19 1.45 0.38 2.37
C ASN A 19 2.44 -0.63 2.99
N VAL A 20 3.36 -1.15 2.19
CA VAL A 20 4.44 -2.06 2.63
C VAL A 20 5.29 -1.43 3.74
N GLU A 21 5.62 -0.14 3.65
CA GLU A 21 6.44 0.56 4.63
C GLU A 21 5.75 0.66 6.00
N ALA A 22 4.43 0.83 6.01
CA ALA A 22 3.65 0.80 7.25
C ALA A 22 3.72 -0.58 7.92
N ARG A 23 3.68 -1.66 7.11
CA ARG A 23 3.84 -3.03 7.61
C ARG A 23 5.24 -3.27 8.13
N LEU A 24 6.28 -2.86 7.40
CA LEU A 24 7.68 -2.97 7.80
C LEU A 24 7.97 -2.35 9.17
N LYS A 25 7.38 -1.18 9.46
CA LYS A 25 7.55 -0.50 10.74
C LYS A 25 7.10 -1.35 11.94
N THR A 26 6.12 -2.22 11.77
CA THR A 26 5.62 -3.09 12.85
C THR A 26 6.65 -4.12 13.32
N PHE A 27 7.58 -4.53 12.45
CA PHE A 27 8.61 -5.52 12.77
C PHE A 27 9.82 -4.94 13.51
N LYS A 28 10.05 -3.63 13.40
CA LYS A 28 11.30 -2.97 13.86
C LYS A 28 11.56 -3.12 15.36
N SER A 29 10.53 -3.30 16.17
CA SER A 29 10.67 -3.27 17.63
C SER A 29 10.83 -4.65 18.28
N LYS A 30 10.29 -5.72 17.69
CA LYS A 30 10.07 -6.98 18.43
C LYS A 30 10.19 -8.28 17.61
N TRP A 31 10.57 -8.23 16.33
CA TRP A 31 10.66 -9.45 15.51
C TRP A 31 11.83 -10.37 15.95
N PRO A 32 11.58 -11.64 16.31
CA PRO A 32 12.62 -12.50 16.91
C PRO A 32 13.48 -13.27 15.90
N HIS A 33 13.09 -13.35 14.62
CA HIS A 33 13.71 -14.25 13.65
C HIS A 33 14.59 -13.54 12.61
N LYS A 34 15.78 -14.09 12.35
CA LYS A 34 16.70 -13.60 11.30
C LYS A 34 16.64 -14.40 9.99
N PHE A 35 16.16 -15.64 10.05
CA PHE A 35 16.12 -16.54 8.89
C PHE A 35 15.09 -16.11 7.83
N ILE A 36 14.03 -15.43 8.26
CA ILE A 36 12.98 -14.92 7.38
C ILE A 36 13.04 -13.40 7.32
N SER A 37 13.05 -12.88 6.09
CA SER A 37 13.11 -11.44 5.86
C SER A 37 11.79 -10.77 6.22
N ILE A 38 11.84 -9.81 7.14
CA ILE A 38 10.69 -8.94 7.49
C ILE A 38 10.14 -8.21 6.27
N ARG A 39 10.99 -7.93 5.27
CA ARG A 39 10.59 -7.30 4.02
C ARG A 39 9.74 -8.23 3.17
N ILE A 40 10.11 -9.50 3.07
CA ILE A 40 9.32 -10.50 2.35
C ILE A 40 7.98 -10.74 3.06
N LEU A 41 7.96 -10.79 4.39
CA LEU A 41 6.70 -10.85 5.16
C LEU A 41 5.80 -9.64 4.87
N ALA A 42 6.37 -8.44 4.90
CA ALA A 42 5.64 -7.22 4.57
C ALA A 42 5.14 -7.22 3.13
N GLU A 43 5.95 -7.60 2.15
CA GLU A 43 5.55 -7.71 0.75
C GLU A 43 4.46 -8.77 0.53
N ALA A 44 4.48 -9.87 1.29
CA ALA A 44 3.42 -10.87 1.33
C ALA A 44 2.13 -10.39 2.01
N GLY A 45 2.07 -9.14 2.45
CA GLY A 45 0.89 -8.51 3.03
C GLY A 45 0.78 -8.68 4.53
N PHE A 46 1.81 -9.20 5.20
CA PHE A 46 1.79 -9.40 6.65
C PHE A 46 2.35 -8.19 7.41
N HIS A 47 1.76 -7.89 8.55
CA HIS A 47 2.36 -7.03 9.57
C HIS A 47 2.51 -7.82 10.87
N PHE A 48 3.48 -7.43 11.69
CA PHE A 48 3.67 -8.02 12.99
C PHE A 48 2.53 -7.64 13.92
N THR A 49 1.97 -8.63 14.62
CA THR A 49 0.95 -8.43 15.67
C THR A 49 1.46 -8.88 17.02
N GLY A 50 2.36 -9.86 17.05
CA GLY A 50 2.81 -10.50 18.27
C GLY A 50 1.67 -11.18 19.04
N PRO A 51 1.97 -11.75 20.22
CA PRO A 51 3.30 -12.03 20.74
C PRO A 51 4.09 -13.03 19.86
N ASP A 52 5.35 -13.28 20.22
CA ASP A 52 6.28 -14.18 19.51
C ASP A 52 6.58 -13.76 18.07
N ASP A 53 6.24 -14.61 17.10
CA ASP A 53 6.44 -14.44 15.68
C ASP A 53 5.10 -14.31 14.92
N ARG A 54 4.04 -13.95 15.65
CA ARG A 54 2.71 -13.80 15.07
C ARG A 54 2.65 -12.62 14.12
N VAL A 55 2.14 -12.90 12.93
CA VAL A 55 1.87 -11.91 11.89
C VAL A 55 0.43 -12.04 11.38
N GLN A 56 -0.12 -10.93 10.90
CA GLN A 56 -1.48 -10.87 10.35
C GLN A 56 -1.49 -10.20 8.97
N CYS A 57 -2.26 -10.75 8.04
CA CYS A 57 -2.49 -10.12 6.76
C CYS A 57 -3.42 -8.91 6.90
N PHE A 58 -3.05 -7.77 6.34
CA PHE A 58 -3.90 -6.56 6.40
C PHE A 58 -5.23 -6.68 5.66
N LYS A 59 -5.35 -7.63 4.73
CA LYS A 59 -6.49 -7.75 3.80
C LYS A 59 -7.44 -8.88 4.15
N CYS A 60 -6.94 -10.10 4.34
CA CYS A 60 -7.78 -11.23 4.73
C CYS A 60 -7.84 -11.44 6.25
N SER A 61 -7.08 -10.66 7.02
CA SER A 61 -6.94 -10.81 8.48
C SER A 61 -6.44 -12.19 8.93
N GLY A 62 -5.93 -13.00 8.00
CA GLY A 62 -5.35 -14.31 8.29
C GLY A 62 -4.07 -14.19 9.11
N GLN A 63 -3.95 -14.98 10.17
CA GLN A 63 -2.82 -14.96 11.09
C GLN A 63 -1.95 -16.21 10.94
N LEU A 64 -0.63 -16.02 10.94
CA LEU A 64 0.40 -17.06 10.93
C LEU A 64 1.39 -16.84 12.08
N GLN A 65 1.94 -17.94 12.58
CA GLN A 65 2.89 -17.99 13.69
C GLN A 65 3.65 -19.33 13.64
N LYS A 66 4.72 -19.46 14.43
CA LYS A 66 5.63 -20.62 14.44
C LYS A 66 6.33 -20.83 13.10
N TRP A 67 6.90 -19.76 12.56
CA TRP A 67 7.68 -19.75 11.33
C TRP A 67 8.93 -20.62 11.47
N VAL A 68 9.20 -21.43 10.46
CA VAL A 68 10.45 -22.20 10.35
C VAL A 68 11.31 -21.69 9.20
N SER A 69 12.60 -22.01 9.21
CA SER A 69 13.57 -21.49 8.24
C SER A 69 13.33 -21.93 6.79
N THR A 70 12.51 -22.95 6.57
CA THR A 70 12.12 -23.43 5.24
C THR A 70 10.85 -22.77 4.71
N ASP A 71 10.15 -21.98 5.54
CA ASP A 71 8.88 -21.37 5.15
C ASP A 71 9.10 -20.16 4.24
N ASP A 72 8.29 -20.06 3.20
CA ASP A 72 8.17 -18.89 2.34
C ASP A 72 6.86 -18.14 2.65
N ALA A 73 6.95 -16.82 2.84
CA ALA A 73 5.81 -16.01 3.27
C ALA A 73 4.65 -16.05 2.28
N PHE A 74 4.92 -15.97 0.97
CA PHE A 74 3.88 -16.01 -0.06
C PHE A 74 3.25 -17.40 -0.15
N SER A 75 4.08 -18.44 -0.09
CA SER A 75 3.64 -19.83 -0.16
C SER A 75 2.75 -20.19 1.03
N GLU A 76 3.16 -19.85 2.26
CA GLU A 76 2.34 -20.10 3.45
C GLU A 76 1.07 -19.24 3.46
N HIS A 77 1.12 -17.99 2.96
CA HIS A 77 -0.08 -17.18 2.77
C HIS A 77 -1.07 -17.85 1.82
N ARG A 78 -0.62 -18.29 0.63
CA ARG A 78 -1.47 -18.96 -0.36
C ARG A 78 -2.03 -20.28 0.15
N LYS A 79 -1.18 -21.09 0.79
CA LYS A 79 -1.53 -22.39 1.35
C LYS A 79 -2.60 -22.28 2.43
N HIS A 80 -2.49 -21.30 3.32
CA HIS A 80 -3.41 -21.14 4.46
C HIS A 80 -4.62 -20.26 4.16
N PHE A 81 -4.48 -19.26 3.28
CA PHE A 81 -5.55 -18.33 2.92
C PHE A 81 -5.67 -18.18 1.39
N PRO A 82 -6.01 -19.25 0.65
CA PRO A 82 -6.04 -19.25 -0.82
C PRO A 82 -7.06 -18.26 -1.40
N HIS A 83 -8.08 -17.87 -0.63
CA HIS A 83 -9.12 -16.93 -1.04
C HIS A 83 -8.78 -15.47 -0.71
N CYS A 84 -7.58 -15.16 -0.22
CA CYS A 84 -7.16 -13.81 0.14
C CYS A 84 -7.25 -12.86 -1.08
N PRO A 85 -8.02 -11.75 -1.00
CA PRO A 85 -8.13 -10.81 -2.12
C PRO A 85 -6.79 -10.19 -2.53
N PHE A 86 -5.87 -9.99 -1.57
CA PHE A 86 -4.55 -9.44 -1.84
C PHE A 86 -3.72 -10.35 -2.75
N LEU A 87 -3.72 -11.67 -2.51
CA LEU A 87 -3.00 -12.63 -3.35
C LEU A 87 -3.57 -12.69 -4.77
N LYS A 88 -4.90 -12.67 -4.91
CA LYS A 88 -5.57 -12.64 -6.22
C LYS A 88 -5.16 -11.43 -7.05
N THR A 89 -5.12 -10.24 -6.42
CA THR A 89 -4.66 -9.02 -7.11
C THR A 89 -3.19 -9.11 -7.52
N GLN A 90 -2.33 -9.67 -6.67
CA GLN A 90 -0.90 -9.78 -6.96
C GLN A 90 -0.60 -10.79 -8.08
N GLU A 91 -1.31 -11.92 -8.11
CA GLU A 91 -1.20 -12.90 -9.20
C GLU A 91 -1.61 -12.31 -10.55
N PHE A 92 -2.72 -11.56 -10.56
CA PHE A 92 -3.16 -10.83 -11.74
C PHE A 92 -2.12 -9.79 -12.21
N GLN A 93 -1.52 -9.02 -11.30
CA GLN A 93 -0.47 -8.07 -11.66
C GLN A 93 0.76 -8.77 -12.25
N ARG A 94 1.15 -9.92 -11.70
CA ARG A 94 2.31 -10.70 -12.18
C ARG A 94 2.07 -11.32 -13.56
N SER A 95 0.83 -11.70 -13.87
CA SER A 95 0.46 -12.18 -15.21
C SER A 95 0.47 -11.04 -16.26
N LEU A 96 0.21 -9.79 -15.84
CA LEU A 96 0.31 -8.64 -16.73
C LEU A 96 1.77 -8.24 -16.98
N SER A 97 2.61 -8.24 -15.94
CA SER A 97 4.03 -7.85 -16.06
C SER A 97 4.88 -8.82 -16.89
N SER A 98 4.42 -10.05 -17.12
CA SER A 98 5.10 -11.03 -17.99
C SER A 98 4.88 -10.77 -19.48
N ASN A 99 4.09 -9.74 -19.84
CA ASN A 99 3.87 -9.30 -21.22
C ASN A 99 4.59 -7.97 -21.55
N ALA A 100 5.46 -7.47 -20.66
CA ALA A 100 6.03 -6.12 -20.74
C ALA A 100 7.51 -6.07 -21.16
N ASP A 101 7.88 -6.78 -22.25
CA ASP A 101 9.13 -6.53 -22.99
C ASP A 101 8.91 -5.71 -24.29
N GLN A 102 7.72 -5.17 -24.53
CA GLN A 102 7.49 -4.13 -25.55
C GLN A 102 6.45 -3.11 -25.04
N GLU A 103 6.87 -1.84 -25.09
CA GLU A 103 6.09 -0.58 -25.08
C GLU A 103 5.59 0.02 -23.74
N GLU A 104 6.35 1.04 -23.36
CA GLU A 104 6.07 2.09 -22.41
C GLU A 104 4.97 3.02 -22.97
N GLU A 105 3.70 2.81 -22.60
CA GLU A 105 2.64 3.81 -22.83
C GLU A 105 2.00 4.26 -21.51
N LYS A 106 2.48 5.43 -21.07
CA LYS A 106 1.90 6.44 -20.19
C LYS A 106 0.42 6.21 -19.82
N VAL A 107 0.18 5.59 -18.67
CA VAL A 107 -1.18 5.44 -18.12
C VAL A 107 -1.70 6.80 -17.64
N GLU A 108 -2.40 7.50 -18.52
CA GLU A 108 -3.19 8.68 -18.20
C GLU A 108 -4.47 8.19 -17.48
N THR A 109 -4.47 8.26 -16.16
CA THR A 109 -5.62 7.86 -15.33
C THR A 109 -6.84 8.72 -15.65
N ALA A 110 -7.74 8.21 -16.49
CA ALA A 110 -9.07 8.76 -16.69
C ALA A 110 -10.08 8.06 -15.76
N CYS A 111 -10.76 8.85 -14.93
CA CYS A 111 -11.94 8.42 -14.18
C CYS A 111 -13.11 8.22 -15.15
N LEU A 112 -13.65 6.99 -15.24
CA LEU A 112 -14.87 6.67 -15.99
C LEU A 112 -16.14 7.08 -15.21
N CYS A 113 -16.33 8.39 -15.05
CA CYS A 113 -17.67 8.97 -14.97
C CYS A 113 -17.87 9.79 -16.24
N GLY A 114 -18.82 9.37 -17.07
CA GLY A 114 -18.96 9.79 -18.45
C GLY A 114 -19.16 11.29 -18.69
N MET A 115 -18.53 11.75 -19.78
CA MET A 115 -18.96 12.81 -20.72
C MET A 115 -18.97 14.28 -20.25
N ILE A 116 -17.97 15.06 -20.70
CA ILE A 116 -18.07 16.10 -21.75
C ILE A 116 -16.73 16.86 -21.82
N ARG A 117 -16.14 16.91 -23.02
CA ARG A 117 -14.93 17.66 -23.35
C ARG A 117 -15.16 19.17 -23.18
N ARG A 118 -14.33 19.87 -22.39
CA ARG A 118 -14.07 21.30 -22.59
C ARG A 118 -12.57 21.59 -22.54
N ARG A 119 -12.04 22.03 -23.67
CA ARG A 119 -10.66 22.50 -23.85
C ARG A 119 -10.43 23.70 -22.93
N ARG A 120 -9.40 23.65 -22.07
CA ARG A 120 -8.92 24.84 -21.36
C ARG A 120 -7.87 25.51 -22.22
N THR A 121 -8.28 26.54 -22.97
CA THR A 121 -7.35 27.39 -23.72
C THR A 121 -6.45 28.13 -22.72
N LYS A 122 -5.15 28.18 -23.02
CA LYS A 122 -4.16 28.98 -22.29
C LYS A 122 -4.48 30.46 -22.49
N GLY A 123 -5.20 31.06 -21.55
CA GLY A 123 -5.44 32.50 -21.48
C GLY A 123 -4.21 33.22 -20.94
N LYS A 124 -3.50 33.91 -21.84
CA LYS A 124 -2.39 34.81 -21.55
C LYS A 124 -2.97 36.13 -21.04
N ILE A 125 -2.89 36.40 -19.75
CA ILE A 125 -3.22 37.73 -19.21
C ILE A 125 -1.95 38.58 -19.36
N LYS A 126 -2.02 39.55 -20.27
CA LYS A 126 -1.08 40.66 -20.38
C LYS A 126 -1.75 41.90 -19.80
N THR A 127 -0.99 42.57 -18.94
CA THR A 127 -0.87 44.03 -18.76
C THR A 127 -2.10 44.81 -18.30
N SER A 128 -1.95 45.51 -17.18
CA SER A 128 -1.70 46.96 -17.23
C SER A 128 -1.25 47.47 -15.87
N SER A 129 -0.22 48.30 -15.90
CA SER A 129 0.30 49.13 -14.82
C SER A 129 -0.79 49.89 -14.08
N LEU A 130 -0.74 49.90 -12.75
CA LEU A 130 -0.96 51.09 -11.94
C LEU A 130 0.02 51.04 -10.77
N GLU A 131 0.71 52.16 -10.59
CA GLU A 131 1.90 52.35 -9.77
C GLU A 131 1.60 52.49 -8.27
N PHE A 132 2.68 52.29 -7.49
CA PHE A 132 3.05 52.93 -6.22
C PHE A 132 2.02 52.92 -5.07
N SER A 133 2.37 52.45 -3.88
CA SER A 133 3.33 53.16 -3.03
C SER A 133 3.94 52.25 -1.96
N ASP A 134 5.27 52.31 -1.83
CA ASP A 134 5.99 51.82 -0.66
C ASP A 134 5.69 52.68 0.57
N SER A 135 5.42 52.02 1.70
CA SER A 135 5.54 52.59 3.04
C SER A 135 5.88 51.49 4.04
N ASN A 136 7.18 51.24 4.16
CA ASN A 136 7.95 51.42 5.39
C ASN A 136 7.19 51.27 6.73
N GLN A 137 7.54 50.25 7.51
CA GLN A 137 8.20 50.37 8.84
C GLN A 137 7.94 49.13 9.70
N ASN A 138 9.00 48.33 9.87
CA ASN A 138 9.60 47.94 11.15
C ASN A 138 8.67 47.68 12.35
N LYS A 139 8.68 46.44 12.89
CA LYS A 139 8.70 46.16 14.35
C LYS A 139 8.85 44.68 14.70
N LYS A 140 9.82 44.42 15.61
CA LYS A 140 9.94 43.29 16.57
C LYS A 140 10.29 41.92 15.97
N THR A 141 11.32 41.22 16.39
CA THR A 141 12.07 41.15 17.67
C THR A 141 13.51 40.73 17.43
#